data_AF-A0A7C1AKQ6-F1
#
_entry.id   AF-A0A7C1AKQ6-F1
#
_cell.length_a   1.000
_cell.length_b   1.000
_cell.length_c   1.000
_cell.angle_alpha   90.00
_cell.angle_beta   90.00
_cell.angle_gamma   90.00
#
_symmetry.space_group_name_H-M   'P 1'
#
loop_
_entity.id
_entity.type
_entity.pdbx_description
1 polymer ?
#
loop_
_entity_poly.entity_id
_entity_poly.type
_entity_poly.pdbx_seq_one_letter_code
_entity_poly.pdbx_strand_id
1 'polypeptide(L)'
;MFKDINDISDYIKPYKIPDGMIIVQDVSEHIKLFVEKKKKKVKTVDKKDRGVSKKIGKNKTENKNVDNKKTGNKTGNKTGNKADDNKKTENKNDTATMILKTADKIPFINQALYNGDYSILGLENLFTIERKMISDFLAYIGKERNTKTVHKLGRFKHMINRGGWVGLIIEAAEEELMKGSIYSKITPEMIRQSLISMRVRWGIHIYFNPDRDYLKRFVVDHAIKFWNVWHGK
;
A
#
# COMPACT_ATOMS: atom_id res chain seq x y z
N MET A 1 19.88 -12.28 -37.39
CA MET A 1 19.88 -10.81 -37.38
C MET A 1 18.73 -10.37 -36.48
N PHE A 2 18.98 -10.24 -35.17
CA PHE A 2 17.97 -9.75 -34.23
C PHE A 2 17.93 -8.23 -34.37
N LYS A 3 16.79 -7.70 -34.81
CA LYS A 3 16.56 -6.25 -34.86
C LYS A 3 16.63 -5.67 -33.44
N ASP A 4 17.12 -4.45 -33.38
CA ASP A 4 17.46 -3.69 -32.18
C ASP A 4 16.46 -3.85 -31.01
N ILE A 5 17.02 -4.15 -29.82
CA ILE A 5 16.33 -4.32 -28.53
C ILE A 5 15.69 -3.02 -28.00
N ASN A 6 15.83 -1.90 -28.71
CA ASN A 6 15.38 -0.60 -28.25
C ASN A 6 13.91 -0.28 -28.59
N ASP A 7 13.17 -1.21 -29.20
CA ASP A 7 11.77 -1.03 -29.60
C ASP A 7 10.79 -1.95 -28.82
N ILE A 8 11.09 -2.16 -27.54
CA ILE A 8 10.31 -3.05 -26.65
C ILE A 8 8.95 -2.43 -26.28
N SER A 9 8.77 -1.11 -26.40
CA SER A 9 7.49 -0.46 -26.06
C SER A 9 6.34 -0.91 -26.96
N ASP A 10 6.62 -1.28 -28.21
CA ASP A 10 5.59 -1.67 -29.19
C ASP A 10 5.18 -3.15 -29.07
N TYR A 11 6.02 -4.01 -28.51
CA TYR A 11 5.70 -5.44 -28.26
C TYR A 11 4.99 -5.69 -26.92
N ILE A 12 4.83 -4.66 -26.09
CA ILE A 12 4.21 -4.76 -24.77
C ILE A 12 2.86 -4.03 -24.75
N LYS A 13 2.04 -4.17 -25.80
CA LYS A 13 0.61 -3.89 -25.62
C LYS A 13 0.02 -5.03 -24.79
N PRO A 14 -0.54 -4.76 -23.59
CA PRO A 14 -1.16 -5.81 -22.82
C PRO A 14 -2.24 -6.47 -23.67
N TYR A 15 -2.37 -7.78 -23.53
CA TYR A 15 -3.55 -8.49 -24.03
C TYR A 15 -4.79 -7.70 -23.61
N LYS A 16 -5.79 -7.57 -24.50
CA LYS A 16 -6.99 -6.76 -24.27
C LYS A 16 -7.48 -6.95 -22.83
N ILE A 17 -7.46 -5.87 -22.04
CA ILE A 17 -7.85 -5.91 -20.64
C ILE A 17 -9.32 -6.32 -20.57
N PRO A 18 -9.66 -7.39 -19.83
CA PRO A 18 -11.05 -7.83 -19.71
C PRO A 18 -11.94 -6.75 -19.10
N ASP A 19 -13.14 -6.58 -19.66
CA ASP A 19 -14.13 -5.65 -19.11
C ASP A 19 -14.44 -6.00 -17.65
N GLY A 20 -14.42 -4.98 -16.79
CA GLY A 20 -14.70 -5.10 -15.35
C GLY A 20 -13.51 -5.54 -14.48
N MET A 21 -12.38 -5.96 -15.06
CA MET A 21 -11.19 -6.26 -14.29
C MET A 21 -10.55 -4.97 -13.77
N ILE A 22 -10.31 -4.88 -12.46
CA ILE A 22 -9.62 -3.76 -11.81
C ILE A 22 -8.50 -4.32 -10.93
N ILE A 23 -7.29 -3.80 -11.09
CA ILE A 23 -6.16 -4.15 -10.23
C ILE A 23 -6.25 -3.37 -8.92
N VAL A 24 -6.03 -4.03 -7.79
CA VAL A 24 -5.91 -3.40 -6.48
C VAL A 24 -4.44 -3.39 -6.10
N GLN A 25 -3.90 -2.23 -5.76
CA GLN A 25 -2.55 -2.08 -5.23
C GLN A 25 -2.59 -1.73 -3.74
N ASP A 26 -1.82 -2.47 -2.93
CA ASP A 26 -1.66 -2.16 -1.53
C ASP A 26 -0.92 -0.83 -1.34
N VAL A 27 -1.48 0.02 -0.49
CA VAL A 27 -0.88 1.29 -0.07
C VAL A 27 -0.75 1.39 1.46
N SER A 28 -0.92 0.27 2.17
CA SER A 28 -0.92 0.24 3.63
C SER A 28 0.40 0.72 4.23
N GLU A 29 1.54 0.41 3.59
CA GLU A 29 2.85 0.89 4.03
C GLU A 29 3.06 2.38 3.77
N HIS A 30 2.59 2.89 2.62
CA HIS A 30 2.66 4.31 2.27
C HIS A 30 1.82 5.17 3.23
N ILE A 31 0.64 4.69 3.62
CA ILE A 31 -0.25 5.37 4.57
C ILE A 31 0.40 5.43 5.97
N LYS A 32 0.99 4.32 6.45
CA LYS A 32 1.68 4.29 7.75
C LYS A 32 2.84 5.29 7.81
N LEU A 33 3.68 5.33 6.77
CA LEU A 33 4.79 6.28 6.67
C LEU A 33 4.30 7.74 6.61
N PHE A 34 3.21 8.00 5.90
CA PHE A 34 2.61 9.34 5.82
C PHE A 34 2.05 9.82 7.17
N VAL A 35 1.35 8.94 7.89
CA VAL A 35 0.83 9.23 9.24
C VAL A 35 1.97 9.47 10.24
N GLU A 36 3.03 8.67 10.19
CA GLU A 36 4.17 8.82 11.09
C GLU A 36 4.96 10.12 10.80
N LYS A 37 5.14 10.48 9.52
CA LYS A 37 5.72 11.77 9.12
C LYS A 37 4.89 12.95 9.61
N LYS A 38 3.55 12.89 9.53
CA LYS A 38 2.67 13.93 10.10
C LYS A 38 2.83 14.04 11.61
N LYS A 39 2.87 12.92 12.35
CA LYS A 39 3.09 12.91 13.81
C LYS A 39 4.45 13.50 14.21
N LYS A 40 5.51 13.22 13.46
CA LYS A 40 6.83 13.83 13.69
C LYS A 40 6.82 15.34 13.42
N LYS A 41 6.17 15.78 12.34
CA LYS A 41 6.07 17.21 11.97
C LYS A 41 5.32 18.02 13.04
N VAL A 42 4.21 17.52 13.58
CA VAL A 42 3.45 18.15 14.67
C VAL A 42 4.32 18.31 15.93
N LYS A 43 5.05 17.27 16.35
CA LYS A 43 5.94 17.34 17.52
C LYS A 43 7.10 18.33 17.39
N THR A 44 7.58 18.61 16.17
CA THR A 44 8.62 19.62 15.93
C THR A 44 8.09 21.05 15.98
N VAL A 45 6.81 21.27 15.66
CA VAL A 45 6.19 22.60 15.75
C VAL A 45 5.96 22.95 17.23
N ASP A 46 5.44 22.01 18.03
CA ASP A 46 5.20 22.20 19.47
C ASP A 46 6.46 22.47 20.31
N LYS A 47 7.64 22.10 19.82
CA LYS A 47 8.93 22.35 20.50
C LYS A 47 9.56 23.70 20.15
N LYS A 48 9.21 24.31 19.02
CA LYS A 48 9.72 25.64 18.66
C LYS A 48 9.04 26.76 19.46
N ASP A 49 7.81 26.55 19.92
CA ASP A 49 7.03 27.57 20.64
C ASP A 49 7.25 27.60 22.16
N ARG A 50 8.08 26.70 22.72
CA ARG A 50 8.41 26.68 24.17
C ARG A 50 9.79 27.25 24.50
N GLY A 51 10.42 27.94 23.54
CA GLY A 51 11.79 28.41 23.62
C GLY A 51 11.99 29.90 23.94
N VAL A 52 11.00 30.63 24.47
CA VAL A 52 11.23 32.00 24.98
C VAL A 52 10.37 32.27 26.22
N SER A 53 10.93 32.03 27.42
CA SER A 53 10.58 32.84 28.59
C SER A 53 11.72 32.79 29.60
N LYS A 54 12.52 33.86 29.62
CA LYS A 54 13.52 34.12 30.66
C LYS A 54 13.08 35.37 31.43
N LYS A 55 12.84 35.16 32.72
CA LYS A 55 13.01 36.07 33.87
C LYS A 55 12.31 37.44 33.82
N ILE A 56 11.25 37.58 34.62
CA ILE A 56 10.98 38.82 35.38
C ILE A 56 10.62 38.44 36.82
N GLY A 57 11.19 39.19 37.76
CA GLY A 57 11.29 38.88 39.19
C GLY A 57 10.04 39.17 40.02
N LYS A 58 10.16 38.72 41.27
CA LYS A 58 9.24 38.86 42.40
C LYS A 58 8.79 40.31 42.63
N ASN A 59 7.52 40.49 43.02
CA ASN A 59 7.17 41.21 44.24
C ASN A 59 5.75 40.83 44.74
N LYS A 60 5.67 40.63 46.06
CA LYS A 60 4.45 40.51 46.89
C LYS A 60 3.74 41.86 46.95
N THR A 61 2.41 41.89 46.96
CA THR A 61 1.59 42.37 48.11
C THR A 61 0.12 41.93 47.98
N GLU A 62 -0.54 41.95 49.12
CA GLU A 62 -1.86 41.46 49.50
C GLU A 62 -3.04 42.23 48.89
N ASN A 63 -4.21 41.60 48.81
CA ASN A 63 -5.36 41.77 49.73
C ASN A 63 -6.74 41.80 49.05
N LYS A 64 -7.66 41.06 49.69
CA LYS A 64 -9.13 41.22 49.78
C LYS A 64 -9.98 41.00 48.51
N ASN A 65 -10.79 39.96 48.47
CA ASN A 65 -12.13 39.73 49.07
C ASN A 65 -13.28 40.33 48.23
N VAL A 66 -14.45 39.68 48.34
CA VAL A 66 -15.81 40.15 47.97
C VAL A 66 -16.42 39.56 46.67
N ASP A 67 -17.18 38.49 46.91
CA ASP A 67 -18.62 38.33 46.62
C ASP A 67 -19.21 38.26 45.21
N ASN A 68 -19.86 37.10 45.02
CA ASN A 68 -21.29 36.89 44.73
C ASN A 68 -21.90 37.08 43.33
N LYS A 69 -22.75 36.06 43.07
CA LYS A 69 -24.09 36.08 42.46
C LYS A 69 -24.15 36.28 40.94
N LYS A 70 -24.57 35.23 40.22
CA LYS A 70 -25.97 34.84 39.92
C LYS A 70 -26.56 35.65 38.77
N THR A 71 -27.48 34.98 38.08
CA THR A 71 -28.39 35.42 37.01
C THR A 71 -27.76 35.37 35.62
N GLY A 72 -28.43 34.85 34.60
CA GLY A 72 -29.81 34.40 34.51
C GLY A 72 -30.29 34.61 33.08
N ASN A 73 -30.59 33.50 32.41
CA ASN A 73 -31.67 33.27 31.44
C ASN A 73 -32.15 34.38 30.48
N LYS A 74 -32.43 33.89 29.25
CA LYS A 74 -33.41 34.37 28.24
C LYS A 74 -32.96 35.64 27.53
N THR A 75 -33.23 35.89 26.25
CA THR A 75 -34.29 35.48 25.30
C THR A 75 -33.77 35.92 23.91
N GLY A 76 -34.05 35.25 22.81
CA GLY A 76 -35.29 35.48 22.06
C GLY A 76 -35.02 36.17 20.70
N ASN A 77 -35.29 35.41 19.63
CA ASN A 77 -35.59 35.72 18.23
C ASN A 77 -35.63 37.18 17.72
N LYS A 78 -35.13 37.37 16.47
CA LYS A 78 -35.79 38.05 15.33
C LYS A 78 -34.94 37.82 14.05
N THR A 79 -35.42 37.01 13.10
CA THR A 79 -36.13 37.38 11.84
C THR A 79 -35.36 38.26 10.86
N GLY A 80 -35.21 37.80 9.59
CA GLY A 80 -35.05 38.71 8.45
C GLY A 80 -34.20 38.26 7.26
N ASN A 81 -34.72 37.34 6.45
CA ASN A 81 -34.66 37.18 4.98
C ASN A 81 -33.56 37.80 4.08
N LYS A 82 -33.12 36.92 3.14
CA LYS A 82 -32.74 37.12 1.70
C LYS A 82 -31.39 37.80 1.43
N ALA A 83 -30.53 37.40 0.49
CA ALA A 83 -30.72 36.61 -0.74
C ALA A 83 -29.41 35.90 -1.13
N ASP A 84 -29.56 34.82 -1.91
CA ASP A 84 -28.74 34.38 -3.04
C ASP A 84 -27.20 34.50 -2.95
N ASP A 85 -26.52 33.36 -2.74
CA ASP A 85 -25.47 32.96 -3.67
C ASP A 85 -25.20 31.44 -3.58
N ASN A 86 -25.53 30.79 -4.69
CA ASN A 86 -25.51 29.37 -4.92
C ASN A 86 -24.08 28.95 -5.33
N LYS A 87 -23.30 28.27 -4.46
CA LYS A 87 -22.16 27.47 -4.95
C LYS A 87 -21.64 26.39 -3.99
N LYS A 88 -21.73 25.16 -4.51
CA LYS A 88 -20.98 23.94 -4.17
C LYS A 88 -21.32 23.26 -2.83
N THR A 89 -22.44 22.54 -2.87
CA THR A 89 -22.56 21.21 -2.27
C THR A 89 -21.43 20.30 -2.81
N GLU A 90 -20.47 19.97 -1.95
CA GLU A 90 -19.48 18.93 -2.20
C GLU A 90 -20.19 17.57 -2.26
N ASN A 91 -20.32 17.04 -3.47
CA ASN A 91 -20.92 15.75 -3.74
C ASN A 91 -20.05 14.61 -3.16
N LYS A 92 -20.69 13.71 -2.42
CA LYS A 92 -20.17 12.42 -1.91
C LYS A 92 -19.84 11.39 -3.02
N ASN A 93 -19.34 11.83 -4.17
CA ASN A 93 -19.05 10.99 -5.34
C ASN A 93 -17.55 10.81 -5.62
N ASP A 94 -16.67 11.35 -4.79
CA ASP A 94 -15.21 11.29 -5.00
C ASP A 94 -14.59 9.89 -4.75
N THR A 95 -15.39 8.90 -4.34
CA THR A 95 -14.91 7.54 -4.07
C THR A 95 -15.06 6.59 -5.27
N ALA A 96 -15.66 7.01 -6.40
CA ALA A 96 -16.12 6.08 -7.43
C ALA A 96 -15.57 6.25 -8.86
N THR A 97 -14.79 7.29 -9.22
CA THR A 97 -14.45 7.47 -10.65
C THR A 97 -13.01 7.94 -10.89
N MET A 98 -12.09 6.98 -10.96
CA MET A 98 -10.95 7.01 -11.89
C MET A 98 -11.09 5.87 -12.90
N ILE A 99 -12.32 5.60 -13.36
CA ILE A 99 -12.57 4.85 -14.59
C ILE A 99 -12.31 5.83 -15.74
N LEU A 100 -11.04 6.08 -16.03
CA LEU A 100 -10.66 6.85 -17.20
C LEU A 100 -10.87 5.98 -18.44
N LYS A 101 -11.85 6.39 -19.26
CA LYS A 101 -11.98 5.96 -20.66
C LYS A 101 -10.69 6.30 -21.40
N THR A 102 -9.82 5.32 -21.61
CA THR A 102 -8.78 5.33 -22.64
C THR A 102 -8.30 3.91 -22.80
N ALA A 103 -8.32 3.40 -24.03
CA ALA A 103 -8.09 1.99 -24.39
C ALA A 103 -6.68 1.44 -24.04
N ASP A 104 -5.82 2.25 -23.40
CA ASP A 104 -4.43 1.92 -23.08
C ASP A 104 -4.08 2.10 -21.58
N LYS A 105 -5.04 2.42 -20.70
CA LYS A 105 -4.77 2.52 -19.26
C LYS A 105 -5.33 1.33 -18.52
N ILE A 106 -4.44 0.60 -17.83
CA ILE A 106 -4.83 -0.47 -16.92
C ILE A 106 -5.62 0.14 -15.76
N PRO A 107 -6.89 -0.25 -15.55
CA PRO A 107 -7.68 0.26 -14.43
C PRO A 107 -7.11 -0.29 -13.12
N PHE A 108 -6.80 0.60 -12.19
CA PHE A 108 -6.33 0.23 -10.87
C PHE A 108 -6.87 1.15 -9.78
N ILE A 109 -6.93 0.63 -8.56
CA ILE A 109 -7.24 1.39 -7.35
C ILE A 109 -6.19 1.13 -6.27
N ASN A 110 -6.04 2.09 -5.36
CA ASN A 110 -5.19 1.97 -4.19
C ASN A 110 -6.05 1.65 -2.97
N GLN A 111 -5.86 0.48 -2.36
CA GLN A 111 -6.60 0.05 -1.18
C GLN A 111 -5.71 -0.80 -0.28
N ALA A 112 -5.97 -0.77 1.03
CA ALA A 112 -5.33 -1.72 1.93
C ALA A 112 -5.71 -3.17 1.59
N LEU A 113 -4.71 -4.02 1.34
CA LEU A 113 -4.88 -5.45 1.13
C LEU A 113 -4.50 -6.23 2.39
N TYR A 114 -5.26 -7.29 2.66
CA TYR A 114 -4.95 -8.20 3.76
C TYR A 114 -3.75 -9.12 3.44
N ASN A 115 -3.56 -9.42 2.15
CA ASN A 115 -2.51 -10.29 1.61
C ASN A 115 -1.93 -9.68 0.34
N GLY A 116 -0.59 -9.72 0.22
CA GLY A 116 0.15 -9.27 -0.95
C GLY A 116 0.15 -7.76 -1.17
N ASP A 117 0.81 -7.37 -2.26
CA ASP A 117 0.96 -5.98 -2.73
C ASP A 117 0.03 -5.66 -3.90
N TYR A 118 -0.38 -6.68 -4.66
CA TYR A 118 -1.34 -6.56 -5.75
C TYR A 118 -2.40 -7.64 -5.68
N SER A 119 -3.58 -7.31 -6.19
CA SER A 119 -4.74 -8.19 -6.26
C SER A 119 -5.68 -7.77 -7.40
N ILE A 120 -6.77 -8.50 -7.61
CA ILE A 120 -7.89 -8.12 -8.45
C ILE A 120 -9.09 -7.77 -7.56
N LEU A 121 -9.80 -6.69 -7.89
CA LEU A 121 -10.98 -6.24 -7.15
C LEU A 121 -12.07 -7.32 -7.16
N GLY A 122 -12.61 -7.64 -5.98
CA GLY A 122 -13.61 -8.70 -5.78
C GLY A 122 -13.05 -10.13 -5.75
N LEU A 123 -11.75 -10.31 -6.05
CA LEU A 123 -11.05 -11.60 -6.01
C LEU A 123 -9.84 -11.55 -5.05
N GLU A 124 -9.85 -10.66 -4.06
CA GLU A 124 -8.70 -10.43 -3.17
C GLU A 124 -8.34 -11.61 -2.27
N ASN A 125 -9.31 -12.50 -2.07
CA ASN A 125 -9.12 -13.74 -1.33
C ASN A 125 -8.71 -14.92 -2.22
N LEU A 126 -8.52 -14.69 -3.52
CA LEU A 126 -8.26 -15.71 -4.54
C LEU A 126 -7.06 -15.39 -5.44
N PHE A 127 -6.76 -14.12 -5.69
CA PHE A 127 -5.60 -13.71 -6.48
C PHE A 127 -4.75 -12.74 -5.68
N THR A 128 -3.46 -13.01 -5.57
CA THR A 128 -2.53 -12.07 -4.93
C THR A 128 -1.13 -12.18 -5.49
N ILE A 129 -0.42 -11.05 -5.52
CA ILE A 129 1.00 -10.98 -5.80
C ILE A 129 1.68 -10.23 -4.68
N GLU A 130 2.65 -10.87 -4.03
CA GLU A 130 3.59 -10.24 -3.11
C GLU A 130 4.82 -9.79 -3.90
N ARG A 131 5.29 -8.56 -3.66
CA ARG A 131 6.54 -8.02 -4.20
C ARG A 131 7.56 -7.91 -3.07
N LYS A 132 8.80 -8.33 -3.32
CA LYS A 132 9.92 -8.14 -2.38
C LYS A 132 11.15 -7.61 -3.08
N MET A 133 11.84 -6.68 -2.43
CA MET A 133 13.22 -6.36 -2.76
C MET A 133 14.16 -7.41 -2.14
N ILE A 134 15.43 -7.43 -2.55
CA ILE A 134 16.44 -8.39 -2.06
C ILE A 134 16.49 -8.40 -0.53
N SER A 135 16.66 -7.22 0.10
CA SER A 135 16.77 -7.11 1.55
C SER A 135 15.55 -7.65 2.28
N ASP A 136 14.35 -7.37 1.74
CA ASP A 136 13.10 -7.85 2.31
C ASP A 136 12.95 -9.35 2.16
N PHE A 137 13.38 -9.91 1.03
CA PHE A 137 13.37 -11.36 0.81
C PHE A 137 14.35 -12.07 1.75
N LEU A 138 15.57 -11.55 1.92
CA LEU A 138 16.55 -12.13 2.85
C LEU A 138 16.04 -12.09 4.30
N ALA A 139 15.38 -11.00 4.71
CA ALA A 139 14.72 -10.93 6.00
C ALA A 139 13.58 -11.96 6.11
N TYR A 140 12.79 -12.11 5.05
CA TYR A 140 11.63 -13.00 4.96
C TYR A 140 12.01 -14.48 5.13
N ILE A 141 13.14 -14.92 4.56
CA ILE A 141 13.60 -16.31 4.70
C ILE A 141 14.51 -16.53 5.91
N GLY A 142 15.01 -15.45 6.51
CA GLY A 142 15.86 -15.47 7.69
C GLY A 142 15.09 -15.10 8.96
N LYS A 143 15.36 -13.90 9.48
CA LYS A 143 14.90 -13.44 10.80
C LYS A 143 13.36 -13.48 10.97
N GLU A 144 12.60 -13.28 9.89
CA GLU A 144 11.14 -13.24 9.95
C GLU A 144 10.47 -14.60 9.72
N ARG A 145 11.27 -15.64 9.43
CA ARG A 145 10.74 -16.91 8.93
C ARG A 145 9.70 -17.52 9.87
N ASN A 146 10.06 -17.66 11.13
CA ASN A 146 9.24 -18.34 12.13
C ASN A 146 8.12 -17.46 12.70
N THR A 147 8.25 -16.13 12.61
CA THR A 147 7.32 -15.20 13.25
C THR A 147 6.27 -14.62 12.30
N LYS A 148 6.60 -14.49 11.01
CA LYS A 148 5.70 -13.88 10.01
C LYS A 148 5.53 -14.74 8.78
N THR A 149 6.65 -15.21 8.22
CA THR A 149 6.67 -15.85 6.90
C THR A 149 5.85 -17.12 6.86
N VAL A 150 6.03 -18.05 7.81
CA VAL A 150 5.27 -19.30 7.84
C VAL A 150 3.76 -19.05 7.93
N HIS A 151 3.32 -18.10 8.75
CA HIS A 151 1.90 -17.73 8.83
C HIS A 151 1.38 -17.11 7.52
N LYS A 152 2.16 -16.23 6.87
CA LYS A 152 1.81 -15.66 5.56
C LYS A 152 1.73 -16.75 4.48
N LEU A 153 2.71 -17.65 4.42
CA LEU A 153 2.71 -18.79 3.50
C LEU A 153 1.52 -19.73 3.72
N GLY A 154 1.09 -19.93 4.98
CA GLY A 154 -0.14 -20.65 5.32
C GLY A 154 -1.39 -20.00 4.73
N ARG A 155 -1.51 -18.67 4.81
CA ARG A 155 -2.61 -17.92 4.18
C ARG A 155 -2.61 -18.05 2.67
N PHE A 156 -1.44 -17.95 2.04
CA PHE A 156 -1.29 -18.17 0.60
C PHE A 156 -1.67 -19.59 0.19
N LYS A 157 -1.27 -20.61 0.96
CA LYS A 157 -1.67 -21.98 0.68
C LYS A 157 -3.18 -22.19 0.76
N HIS A 158 -3.82 -21.57 1.75
CA HIS A 158 -5.27 -21.61 1.87
C HIS A 158 -5.97 -20.97 0.65
N MET A 159 -5.44 -19.84 0.16
CA MET A 159 -5.92 -19.19 -1.07
C MET A 159 -5.78 -20.13 -2.29
N ILE A 160 -4.61 -20.73 -2.50
CA ILE A 160 -4.36 -21.68 -3.59
C ILE A 160 -5.30 -22.89 -3.52
N ASN A 161 -5.47 -23.46 -2.32
CA ASN A 161 -6.34 -24.62 -2.12
C ASN A 161 -7.82 -24.34 -2.42
N ARG A 162 -8.23 -23.06 -2.45
CA ARG A 162 -9.59 -22.63 -2.83
C ARG A 162 -9.74 -22.36 -4.34
N GLY A 163 -8.76 -22.78 -5.14
CA GLY A 163 -8.70 -22.49 -6.57
C GLY A 163 -8.10 -21.12 -6.90
N GLY A 164 -7.47 -20.48 -5.92
CA GLY A 164 -6.77 -19.21 -6.11
C GLY A 164 -5.39 -19.35 -6.74
N TRP A 165 -4.74 -18.21 -6.94
CA TRP A 165 -3.40 -18.09 -7.50
C TRP A 165 -2.56 -17.07 -6.72
N VAL A 166 -1.31 -17.44 -6.41
CA VAL A 166 -0.39 -16.61 -5.62
C VAL A 166 0.94 -16.47 -6.36
N GLY A 167 1.33 -15.23 -6.60
CA GLY A 167 2.64 -14.86 -7.12
C GLY A 167 3.55 -14.23 -6.06
N LEU A 168 4.85 -14.48 -6.17
CA LEU A 168 5.90 -13.77 -5.49
C LEU A 168 6.84 -13.18 -6.55
N ILE A 169 6.90 -11.86 -6.61
CA ILE A 169 7.83 -11.13 -7.45
C ILE A 169 9.01 -10.69 -6.59
N ILE A 170 10.22 -10.92 -7.09
CA ILE A 170 11.45 -10.44 -6.47
C ILE A 170 12.10 -9.43 -7.42
N GLU A 171 12.24 -8.19 -6.95
CA GLU A 171 12.80 -7.06 -7.69
C GLU A 171 14.34 -7.15 -7.69
N ALA A 172 14.84 -8.16 -8.39
CA ALA A 172 16.26 -8.48 -8.55
C ALA A 172 16.46 -9.50 -9.68
N ALA A 173 17.69 -9.64 -10.16
CA ALA A 173 18.10 -10.82 -10.91
C ALA A 173 18.29 -12.02 -9.95
N GLU A 174 18.08 -13.25 -10.43
CA GLU A 174 18.23 -14.45 -9.59
C GLU A 174 19.69 -14.62 -9.13
N GLU A 175 20.65 -14.33 -10.01
CA GLU A 175 22.09 -14.41 -9.71
C GLU A 175 22.50 -13.40 -8.63
N GLU A 176 21.89 -12.22 -8.63
CA GLU A 176 22.12 -11.20 -7.60
C GLU A 176 21.61 -11.68 -6.24
N LEU A 177 20.44 -12.32 -6.22
CA LEU A 177 19.90 -12.91 -5.02
C LEU A 177 20.83 -14.00 -4.46
N MET A 178 21.38 -14.86 -5.34
CA MET A 178 22.27 -15.95 -4.94
C MET A 178 23.63 -15.48 -4.39
N LYS A 179 24.07 -14.24 -4.69
CA LYS A 179 25.26 -13.67 -4.04
C LYS A 179 25.06 -13.44 -2.54
N GLY A 180 23.81 -13.42 -2.07
CA GLY A 180 23.47 -13.13 -0.70
C GLY A 180 23.75 -11.68 -0.31
N SER A 181 23.87 -11.42 0.98
CA SER A 181 24.24 -10.10 1.50
C SER A 181 25.34 -10.25 2.53
N ILE A 182 26.35 -9.38 2.44
CA ILE A 182 27.44 -9.26 3.43
C ILE A 182 26.92 -9.03 4.85
N TYR A 183 25.71 -8.49 5.00
CA TYR A 183 25.10 -8.16 6.29
C TYR A 183 24.14 -9.24 6.80
N SER A 184 23.96 -10.33 6.05
CA SER A 184 23.01 -11.39 6.36
C SER A 184 23.74 -12.71 6.62
N LYS A 185 23.28 -13.48 7.61
CA LYS A 185 23.75 -14.87 7.85
C LYS A 185 23.15 -15.88 6.87
N ILE A 186 22.39 -15.40 5.88
CA ILE A 186 21.69 -16.23 4.91
C ILE A 186 22.67 -16.67 3.82
N THR A 187 22.87 -17.98 3.71
CA THR A 187 23.71 -18.59 2.68
C THR A 187 22.94 -18.75 1.37
N PRO A 188 23.63 -18.85 0.22
CA PRO A 188 22.98 -19.12 -1.08
C PRO A 188 22.12 -20.39 -1.07
N GLU A 189 22.55 -21.43 -0.33
CA GLU A 189 21.78 -22.67 -0.20
C GLU A 189 20.46 -22.45 0.54
N MET A 190 20.44 -21.60 1.58
CA MET A 190 19.19 -21.25 2.27
C MET A 190 18.23 -20.49 1.35
N ILE A 191 18.75 -19.62 0.47
CA ILE A 191 17.96 -18.92 -0.55
C ILE A 191 17.33 -19.94 -1.49
N ARG A 192 18.16 -20.82 -2.07
CA ARG A 192 17.73 -21.86 -3.00
C ARG A 192 16.66 -22.77 -2.40
N GLN A 193 16.87 -23.28 -1.20
CA GLN A 193 15.90 -24.14 -0.50
C GLN A 193 14.61 -23.40 -0.17
N SER A 194 14.69 -22.12 0.18
CA SER A 194 13.50 -21.32 0.45
C SER A 194 12.66 -21.10 -0.81
N LEU A 195 13.30 -20.78 -1.94
CA LEU A 195 12.64 -20.63 -3.25
C LEU A 195 11.99 -21.95 -3.69
N ILE A 196 12.72 -23.05 -3.63
CA ILE A 196 12.20 -24.39 -3.95
C ILE A 196 11.03 -24.73 -3.05
N SER A 197 11.15 -24.51 -1.73
CA SER A 197 10.04 -24.77 -0.81
C SER A 197 8.82 -23.91 -1.15
N MET A 198 8.97 -22.63 -1.48
CA MET A 198 7.85 -21.77 -1.85
C MET A 198 7.13 -22.28 -3.11
N ARG A 199 7.88 -22.71 -4.13
CA ARG A 199 7.31 -23.29 -5.36
C ARG A 199 6.63 -24.63 -5.10
N VAL A 200 7.35 -25.59 -4.53
CA VAL A 200 6.92 -26.98 -4.45
C VAL A 200 5.95 -27.21 -3.29
N ARG A 201 6.34 -26.80 -2.07
CA ARG A 201 5.54 -27.08 -0.86
C ARG A 201 4.32 -26.15 -0.79
N TRP A 202 4.54 -24.87 -1.07
CA TRP A 202 3.50 -23.85 -0.89
C TRP A 202 2.70 -23.56 -2.16
N GLY A 203 3.20 -23.93 -3.35
CA GLY A 203 2.51 -23.70 -4.63
C GLY A 203 2.61 -22.27 -5.13
N ILE A 204 3.60 -21.51 -4.66
CA ILE A 204 3.76 -20.09 -5.00
C ILE A 204 4.58 -19.96 -6.28
N HIS A 205 4.06 -19.19 -7.24
CA HIS A 205 4.77 -18.86 -8.47
C HIS A 205 5.78 -17.76 -8.19
N ILE A 206 7.04 -17.92 -8.65
CA ILE A 206 8.10 -16.95 -8.36
C ILE A 206 8.65 -16.38 -9.66
N TYR A 207 8.75 -15.06 -9.74
CA TYR A 207 9.33 -14.33 -10.85
C TYR A 207 10.40 -13.35 -10.38
N PHE A 208 11.51 -13.27 -11.12
CA PHE A 208 12.65 -12.41 -10.86
C PHE A 208 12.80 -11.43 -12.00
N ASN A 209 12.91 -10.14 -11.69
CA ASN A 209 13.38 -9.16 -12.65
C ASN A 209 13.89 -7.92 -11.89
N PRO A 210 15.07 -7.38 -12.21
CA PRO A 210 15.52 -6.11 -11.65
C PRO A 210 14.71 -4.91 -12.20
N ASP A 211 14.12 -5.04 -13.38
CA ASP A 211 13.36 -3.97 -14.01
C ASP A 211 11.88 -4.02 -13.62
N ARG A 212 11.45 -2.94 -12.96
CA ARG A 212 10.10 -2.76 -12.45
C ARG A 212 9.03 -2.77 -13.53
N ASP A 213 9.33 -2.35 -14.76
CA ASP A 213 8.32 -2.33 -15.82
C ASP A 213 7.96 -3.74 -16.29
N TYR A 214 8.93 -4.66 -16.32
CA TYR A 214 8.66 -6.09 -16.51
C TYR A 214 7.87 -6.69 -15.36
N LEU A 215 8.10 -6.24 -14.13
CA LEU A 215 7.32 -6.69 -12.97
C LEU A 215 5.87 -6.26 -13.07
N LYS A 216 5.62 -5.01 -13.46
CA LYS A 216 4.25 -4.51 -13.72
C LYS A 216 3.59 -5.35 -14.81
N ARG A 217 4.32 -5.65 -15.89
CA ARG A 217 3.79 -6.49 -16.97
C ARG A 217 3.43 -7.89 -16.48
N PHE A 218 4.29 -8.51 -15.68
CA PHE A 218 4.02 -9.80 -15.06
C PHE A 218 2.74 -9.77 -14.20
N VAL A 219 2.55 -8.73 -13.39
CA VAL A 219 1.32 -8.55 -12.58
C VAL A 219 0.08 -8.53 -13.46
N VAL A 220 0.10 -7.72 -14.53
CA VAL A 220 -1.04 -7.54 -15.42
C VAL A 220 -1.36 -8.81 -16.19
N ASP A 221 -0.37 -9.47 -16.78
CA ASP A 221 -0.59 -10.68 -17.59
C ASP A 221 -1.20 -11.81 -16.75
N HIS A 222 -0.72 -12.01 -15.53
CA HIS A 222 -1.24 -13.03 -14.63
C HIS A 222 -2.63 -12.67 -14.13
N ALA A 223 -2.90 -11.39 -13.84
CA ALA A 223 -4.23 -10.94 -13.45
C ALA A 223 -5.25 -11.17 -14.57
N ILE A 224 -4.91 -10.81 -15.81
CA ILE A 224 -5.75 -11.04 -17.00
C ILE A 224 -6.02 -12.52 -17.19
N LYS A 225 -4.96 -13.36 -17.14
CA LYS A 225 -5.12 -14.79 -17.36
C LYS A 225 -5.98 -15.42 -16.27
N PHE A 226 -5.75 -15.07 -15.01
CA PHE A 226 -6.54 -15.57 -13.89
C PHE A 226 -8.00 -15.12 -14.00
N TRP A 227 -8.26 -13.85 -14.33
CA TRP A 227 -9.61 -13.32 -14.53
C TRP A 227 -10.38 -14.10 -15.59
N ASN A 228 -9.76 -14.37 -16.74
CA ASN A 228 -10.39 -15.10 -17.82
C ASN A 228 -10.73 -16.54 -17.39
N VAL A 229 -9.78 -17.24 -16.77
CA VAL A 229 -10.02 -18.59 -16.26
C VAL A 229 -11.14 -18.61 -15.22
N TRP A 230 -11.16 -17.64 -14.30
CA TRP A 230 -12.18 -17.54 -13.26
C TRP A 230 -13.59 -17.32 -13.82
N HIS A 231 -13.72 -16.56 -14.91
CA HIS A 231 -15.00 -16.29 -15.56
C HIS A 231 -15.31 -17.27 -16.71
N GLY A 232 -14.52 -18.34 -16.89
CA GLY A 232 -14.74 -19.35 -17.93
C GLY A 232 -14.52 -18.87 -19.36
N LYS A 233 -13.60 -17.91 -19.57
CA LYS A 233 -13.21 -17.36 -20.88
C LYS A 233 -11.87 -17.88 -21.38
#